data_AF-A0A962NRT7-F1
#
_entry.id   AF-A0A962NRT7-F1
#
_cell.length_a   1.000
_cell.length_b   1.000
_cell.length_c   1.000
_cell.angle_alpha   90.00
_cell.angle_beta   90.00
_cell.angle_gamma   90.00
#
_symmetry.space_group_name_H-M   'P 1'
#
loop_
_entity.id
_entity.type
_entity.pdbx_description
1 polymer ?
#
loop_
_entity_poly.entity_id
_entity_poly.type
_entity_poly.pdbx_seq_one_letter_code
_entity_poly.pdbx_strand_id
1 'polypeptide(L)'
;MRHHIPAPYELKPMGQREFNDILDKHALYLRGQVGGARAVLQYQNLSGLSFNARDVSQADFTGSALMDVDFSGGTFIGTSFFASDLRNADFRDADLSRADFRGAYVAGANLSGANMTAVDLREGRIMERDTQGVLESRKRPGGIQGDHTVFSGARLVETSMDNARGASADFSDADLTGARFVNANLVGATFEGANLTDADLSGSSLEQVNMRSSILAGVIMDSAEKKGLDLTAAVTEKDMGQSLENLDKNLQELLEEHTLWIATTGAQGRQLDLSGYDMRDVLELARYPLTAIQCIGGNFVNQNLCEAELQSATFDRSDFRDCKMIEADLRGSSFKYAKMARVDLSGARLCPLEFTRGERRLLQRLDMSGANLRFANLKHADLRDCILMGADLSNANLRHADLRRADFTGAVLQGAQIEGAKLDDTVIDLTSL
;
A
#
# COMPACT_ATOMS: atom_id res chain seq x y z
N MET A 1 31.55 -36.41 -3.91
CA MET A 1 31.85 -35.11 -4.53
C MET A 1 31.40 -34.04 -3.55
N ARG A 2 32.27 -33.09 -3.18
CA ARG A 2 31.93 -32.02 -2.24
C ARG A 2 30.98 -31.06 -2.97
N HIS A 3 29.74 -30.96 -2.53
CA HIS A 3 28.85 -29.87 -2.98
C HIS A 3 29.27 -28.60 -2.24
N HIS A 4 30.35 -27.97 -2.72
CA HIS A 4 30.70 -26.60 -2.33
C HIS A 4 29.63 -25.69 -2.92
N ILE A 5 28.81 -25.08 -2.06
CA ILE A 5 27.87 -24.06 -2.50
C ILE A 5 28.72 -22.79 -2.66
N PRO A 6 28.88 -22.22 -3.86
CA PRO A 6 29.72 -21.04 -4.06
C PRO A 6 29.21 -19.86 -3.22
N ALA A 7 30.14 -19.06 -2.70
CA ALA A 7 29.79 -17.79 -2.06
C ALA A 7 29.39 -16.75 -3.13
N PRO A 8 28.54 -15.75 -2.80
CA PRO A 8 28.08 -14.75 -3.77
C PRO A 8 29.19 -14.07 -4.59
N TYR A 9 30.37 -13.84 -4.00
CA TYR A 9 31.53 -13.24 -4.67
C TYR A 9 32.33 -14.22 -5.56
N GLU A 10 32.07 -15.53 -5.47
CA GLU A 10 32.69 -16.56 -6.31
C GLU A 10 31.91 -16.79 -7.62
N LEU A 11 30.70 -16.23 -7.69
CA LEU A 11 29.79 -16.39 -8.81
C LEU A 11 30.16 -15.47 -9.97
N LYS A 12 30.30 -16.06 -11.17
CA LYS A 12 30.57 -15.30 -12.40
C LYS A 12 29.36 -14.43 -12.76
N PRO A 13 29.54 -13.12 -12.99
CA PRO A 13 28.45 -12.24 -13.42
C PRO A 13 27.85 -12.69 -14.75
N MET A 14 26.52 -12.74 -14.82
CA MET A 14 25.76 -12.96 -16.05
C MET A 14 25.51 -11.63 -16.78
N GLY A 15 25.55 -11.65 -18.11
CA GLY A 15 25.22 -10.46 -18.91
C GLY A 15 23.72 -10.33 -19.18
N GLN A 16 23.21 -9.10 -19.28
CA GLN A 16 21.78 -8.82 -19.54
C GLN A 16 21.23 -9.56 -20.77
N ARG A 17 22.03 -9.72 -21.83
CA ARG A 17 21.60 -10.44 -23.03
C ARG A 17 21.35 -11.93 -22.77
N GLU A 18 22.30 -12.59 -22.13
CA GLU A 18 22.18 -14.01 -21.76
C GLU A 18 20.98 -14.20 -20.81
N PHE A 19 20.84 -13.28 -19.87
CA PHE A 19 19.71 -13.28 -18.94
C PHE A 19 18.36 -13.12 -19.65
N ASN A 20 18.25 -12.19 -20.61
CA ASN A 20 17.03 -12.01 -21.41
C ASN A 20 16.67 -13.27 -22.21
N ASP A 21 17.64 -14.00 -22.76
CA ASP A 21 17.38 -15.25 -23.48
C ASP A 21 16.75 -16.32 -22.57
N ILE A 22 17.09 -16.32 -21.27
CA ILE A 22 16.47 -17.19 -20.26
C ILE A 22 15.04 -16.71 -19.97
N LEU A 23 14.84 -15.41 -19.80
CA LEU A 23 13.53 -14.83 -19.53
C LEU A 23 12.53 -15.03 -20.67
N ASP A 24 12.99 -14.98 -21.93
CA ASP A 24 12.12 -15.21 -23.07
C ASP A 24 11.60 -16.67 -23.07
N LYS A 25 12.44 -17.64 -22.70
CA LYS A 25 12.00 -19.04 -22.50
C LYS A 25 11.08 -19.18 -21.27
N HIS A 26 11.32 -18.43 -20.20
CA HIS A 26 10.45 -18.42 -19.04
C HIS A 26 9.06 -17.86 -19.36
N ALA A 27 9.00 -16.81 -20.18
CA ALA A 27 7.73 -16.23 -20.62
C ALA A 27 6.92 -17.19 -21.51
N LEU A 28 7.58 -18.07 -22.28
CA LEU A 28 6.92 -19.18 -22.99
C LEU A 28 6.43 -20.26 -22.01
N TYR A 29 7.23 -20.57 -20.96
CA TYR A 29 6.84 -21.52 -19.90
C TYR A 29 5.58 -21.05 -19.16
N LEU A 30 5.50 -19.79 -18.76
CA LEU A 30 4.32 -19.22 -18.10
C LEU A 30 3.06 -19.29 -18.97
N ARG A 31 3.22 -19.22 -20.29
CA ARG A 31 2.14 -19.36 -21.28
C ARG A 31 1.83 -20.80 -21.67
N GLY A 32 2.56 -21.79 -21.13
CA GLY A 32 2.41 -23.20 -21.50
C GLY A 32 2.79 -23.51 -22.96
N GLN A 33 3.66 -22.70 -23.56
CA GLN A 33 4.03 -22.81 -24.98
C GLN A 33 5.24 -23.72 -25.18
N VAL A 34 5.30 -24.38 -26.35
CA VAL A 34 6.40 -25.26 -26.74
C VAL A 34 7.72 -24.49 -26.76
N GLY A 35 8.78 -25.08 -26.23
CA GLY A 35 10.10 -24.45 -26.09
C GLY A 35 10.26 -23.59 -24.84
N GLY A 36 9.21 -23.46 -24.02
CA GLY A 36 9.29 -22.79 -22.72
C GLY A 36 10.09 -23.58 -21.69
N ALA A 37 10.84 -22.87 -20.87
CA ALA A 37 11.59 -23.43 -19.75
C ALA A 37 11.52 -22.50 -18.54
N ARG A 38 11.22 -23.06 -17.36
CA ARG A 38 11.20 -22.31 -16.10
C ARG A 38 12.59 -21.72 -15.82
N ALA A 39 12.65 -20.46 -15.43
CA ALA A 39 13.87 -19.80 -14.96
C ALA A 39 14.30 -20.39 -13.61
N VAL A 40 15.28 -21.30 -13.67
CA VAL A 40 15.97 -21.86 -12.50
C VAL A 40 17.36 -21.26 -12.47
N LEU A 41 17.50 -20.19 -11.68
CA LEU A 41 18.66 -19.33 -11.59
C LEU A 41 19.22 -19.36 -10.16
N GLN A 42 19.37 -20.57 -9.63
CA GLN A 42 19.96 -20.79 -8.32
C GLN A 42 21.47 -20.53 -8.35
N TYR A 43 21.99 -19.90 -7.30
CA TYR A 43 23.42 -19.60 -7.14
C TYR A 43 24.03 -18.93 -8.37
N GLN A 44 23.35 -17.94 -8.94
CA GLN A 44 23.83 -17.11 -10.05
C GLN A 44 24.22 -15.71 -9.57
N ASN A 45 25.13 -15.06 -10.28
CA ASN A 45 25.38 -13.63 -10.09
C ASN A 45 24.66 -12.84 -11.16
N LEU A 46 23.58 -12.21 -10.73
CA LEU A 46 22.64 -11.43 -11.52
C LEU A 46 22.65 -9.96 -11.08
N SER A 47 23.65 -9.53 -10.31
CA SER A 47 23.76 -8.18 -9.77
C SER A 47 23.79 -7.12 -10.87
N GLY A 48 23.08 -6.01 -10.65
CA GLY A 48 22.98 -4.88 -11.57
C GLY A 48 22.15 -5.14 -12.84
N LEU A 49 21.51 -6.31 -12.98
CA LEU A 49 20.62 -6.58 -14.11
C LEU A 49 19.26 -5.88 -13.92
N SER A 50 18.51 -5.74 -15.02
CA SER A 50 17.15 -5.21 -15.01
C SER A 50 16.13 -6.28 -15.41
N PHE A 51 15.04 -6.31 -14.65
CA PHE A 51 13.84 -7.12 -14.78
C PHE A 51 12.60 -6.23 -14.98
N ASN A 52 12.80 -4.93 -15.22
CA ASN A 52 11.73 -3.92 -15.21
C ASN A 52 10.49 -4.38 -15.98
N ALA A 53 9.34 -4.36 -15.30
CA ALA A 53 8.03 -4.74 -15.84
C ALA A 53 7.96 -6.13 -16.51
N ARG A 54 8.84 -7.07 -16.14
CA ARG A 54 8.80 -8.47 -16.61
C ARG A 54 8.03 -9.36 -15.65
N ASP A 55 7.28 -10.31 -16.22
CA ASP A 55 6.74 -11.43 -15.46
C ASP A 55 7.76 -12.57 -15.39
N VAL A 56 8.27 -12.78 -14.19
CA VAL A 56 9.16 -13.89 -13.82
C VAL A 56 8.59 -14.69 -12.66
N SER A 57 7.25 -14.74 -12.58
CA SER A 57 6.53 -15.54 -11.59
C SER A 57 7.01 -16.99 -11.58
N GLN A 58 6.99 -17.61 -10.40
CA GLN A 58 7.45 -18.98 -10.17
C GLN A 58 8.95 -19.21 -10.46
N ALA A 59 9.76 -18.20 -10.77
CA ALA A 59 11.20 -18.39 -10.95
C ALA A 59 11.88 -18.81 -9.63
N ASP A 60 13.09 -19.34 -9.73
CA ASP A 60 13.88 -19.74 -8.57
C ASP A 60 15.26 -19.09 -8.60
N PHE A 61 15.48 -18.16 -7.67
CA PHE A 61 16.73 -17.41 -7.48
C PHE A 61 17.49 -17.84 -6.23
N THR A 62 17.18 -19.01 -5.67
CA THR A 62 17.75 -19.47 -4.39
C THR A 62 19.28 -19.26 -4.31
N GLY A 63 19.72 -18.52 -3.30
CA GLY A 63 21.14 -18.29 -3.00
C GLY A 63 21.89 -17.43 -4.01
N SER A 64 21.19 -16.72 -4.90
CA SER A 64 21.80 -15.87 -5.94
C SER A 64 22.21 -14.50 -5.42
N ALA A 65 23.19 -13.90 -6.11
CA ALA A 65 23.55 -12.50 -5.93
C ALA A 65 22.68 -11.63 -6.84
N LEU A 66 21.90 -10.75 -6.22
CA LEU A 66 20.91 -9.86 -6.84
C LEU A 66 21.08 -8.42 -6.30
N MET A 67 22.30 -8.06 -5.92
CA MET A 67 22.62 -6.69 -5.46
C MET A 67 22.37 -5.68 -6.59
N ASP A 68 21.79 -4.54 -6.24
CA ASP A 68 21.56 -3.40 -7.14
C ASP A 68 20.71 -3.77 -8.40
N VAL A 69 19.88 -4.81 -8.31
CA VAL A 69 19.00 -5.26 -9.41
C VAL A 69 17.75 -4.40 -9.48
N ASP A 70 17.35 -4.04 -10.69
CA ASP A 70 16.08 -3.35 -10.96
C ASP A 70 14.96 -4.35 -11.22
N PHE A 71 14.11 -4.57 -10.22
CA PHE A 71 12.88 -5.36 -10.28
C PHE A 71 11.61 -4.51 -10.40
N SER A 72 11.73 -3.19 -10.58
CA SER A 72 10.60 -2.28 -10.46
C SER A 72 9.49 -2.58 -11.47
N GLY A 73 8.24 -2.53 -11.00
CA GLY A 73 7.02 -2.83 -11.76
C GLY A 73 6.90 -4.27 -12.27
N GLY A 74 7.83 -5.17 -11.94
CA GLY A 74 7.80 -6.57 -12.39
C GLY A 74 6.81 -7.44 -11.62
N THR A 75 6.57 -8.66 -12.13
CA THR A 75 5.71 -9.67 -11.51
C THR A 75 6.53 -10.89 -11.10
N PHE A 76 6.49 -11.22 -9.81
CA PHE A 76 7.33 -12.22 -9.13
C PHE A 76 6.48 -13.14 -8.25
N ILE A 77 5.24 -13.41 -8.67
CA ILE A 77 4.28 -14.16 -7.89
C ILE A 77 4.81 -15.57 -7.64
N GLY A 78 4.91 -15.98 -6.38
CA GLY A 78 5.43 -17.29 -6.00
C GLY A 78 6.89 -17.54 -6.39
N THR A 79 7.67 -16.50 -6.66
CA THR A 79 9.10 -16.60 -6.95
C THR A 79 9.87 -16.92 -5.67
N SER A 80 10.90 -17.77 -5.78
CA SER A 80 11.82 -18.04 -4.66
C SER A 80 13.01 -17.09 -4.71
N PHE A 81 13.13 -16.24 -3.69
CA PHE A 81 14.33 -15.46 -3.37
C PHE A 81 15.08 -16.05 -2.17
N PHE A 82 14.78 -17.30 -1.78
CA PHE A 82 15.34 -17.95 -0.58
C PHE A 82 16.85 -17.73 -0.46
N ALA A 83 17.27 -17.12 0.65
CA ALA A 83 18.66 -16.84 0.98
C ALA A 83 19.49 -16.11 -0.12
N SER A 84 18.82 -15.33 -0.96
CA SER A 84 19.48 -14.48 -1.97
C SER A 84 20.00 -13.19 -1.35
N ASP A 85 21.00 -12.59 -1.98
CA ASP A 85 21.52 -11.27 -1.61
C ASP A 85 20.84 -10.19 -2.47
N LEU A 86 19.90 -9.46 -1.88
CA LEU A 86 19.03 -8.46 -2.51
C LEU A 86 19.37 -7.04 -2.06
N ARG A 87 20.59 -6.81 -1.57
CA ARG A 87 20.97 -5.48 -1.07
C ARG A 87 20.83 -4.44 -2.17
N ASN A 88 20.19 -3.32 -1.83
CA ASN A 88 19.93 -2.20 -2.73
C ASN A 88 19.10 -2.56 -3.98
N ALA A 89 18.45 -3.72 -4.01
CA ALA A 89 17.55 -4.06 -5.11
C ALA A 89 16.32 -3.14 -5.11
N ASP A 90 15.84 -2.77 -6.29
CA ASP A 90 14.67 -1.92 -6.47
C ASP A 90 13.46 -2.74 -6.85
N PHE A 91 12.51 -2.89 -5.94
CA PHE A 91 11.23 -3.58 -6.10
C PHE A 91 10.04 -2.62 -6.15
N ARG A 92 10.25 -1.33 -6.41
CA ARG A 92 9.14 -0.36 -6.44
C ARG A 92 8.02 -0.82 -7.34
N ASP A 93 6.78 -0.75 -6.84
CA ASP A 93 5.56 -1.15 -7.55
C ASP A 93 5.55 -2.60 -8.09
N ALA A 94 6.45 -3.47 -7.62
CA ALA A 94 6.51 -4.87 -8.04
C ALA A 94 5.42 -5.71 -7.36
N ASP A 95 4.93 -6.75 -8.05
CA ASP A 95 4.06 -7.77 -7.45
C ASP A 95 4.89 -8.97 -6.98
N LEU A 96 5.09 -9.06 -5.68
CA LEU A 96 5.82 -10.12 -4.97
C LEU A 96 4.88 -11.09 -4.25
N SER A 97 3.57 -11.06 -4.54
CA SER A 97 2.59 -11.85 -3.81
C SER A 97 3.01 -13.31 -3.68
N ARG A 98 3.02 -13.83 -2.45
CA ARG A 98 3.39 -15.22 -2.11
C ARG A 98 4.84 -15.61 -2.46
N ALA A 99 5.72 -14.65 -2.74
CA ALA A 99 7.14 -14.94 -2.93
C ALA A 99 7.79 -15.42 -1.62
N ASP A 100 8.83 -16.26 -1.76
CA ASP A 100 9.61 -16.77 -0.63
C ASP A 100 10.89 -15.95 -0.48
N PHE A 101 10.94 -15.13 0.56
CA PHE A 101 12.08 -14.29 0.92
C PHE A 101 12.83 -14.85 2.14
N ARG A 102 12.57 -16.09 2.58
CA ARG A 102 13.18 -16.59 3.81
C ARG A 102 14.70 -16.53 3.73
N GLY A 103 15.29 -15.84 4.69
CA GLY A 103 16.74 -15.65 4.77
C GLY A 103 17.36 -14.79 3.67
N ALA A 104 16.55 -14.21 2.78
CA ALA A 104 17.02 -13.23 1.81
C ALA A 104 17.54 -11.97 2.52
N TYR A 105 18.47 -11.27 1.90
CA TYR A 105 19.14 -10.12 2.49
C TYR A 105 18.73 -8.84 1.76
N VAL A 106 17.79 -8.10 2.35
CA VAL A 106 17.12 -6.95 1.72
C VAL A 106 17.58 -5.60 2.27
N ALA A 107 18.75 -5.54 2.91
CA ALA A 107 19.28 -4.27 3.45
C ALA A 107 19.45 -3.23 2.33
N GLY A 108 18.88 -2.04 2.51
CA GLY A 108 18.86 -0.98 1.49
C GLY A 108 17.95 -1.21 0.30
N ALA A 109 17.24 -2.35 0.23
CA ALA A 109 16.29 -2.59 -0.85
C ALA A 109 15.11 -1.60 -0.75
N ASN A 110 14.62 -1.19 -1.92
CA ASN A 110 13.47 -0.30 -2.04
C ASN A 110 12.24 -1.10 -2.47
N LEU A 111 11.30 -1.31 -1.58
CA LEU A 111 10.04 -2.02 -1.81
C LEU A 111 8.84 -1.08 -1.73
N SER A 112 9.04 0.23 -1.97
CA SER A 112 7.97 1.22 -1.89
C SER A 112 6.84 0.89 -2.86
N GLY A 113 5.59 0.90 -2.39
CA GLY A 113 4.41 0.55 -3.19
C GLY A 113 4.34 -0.91 -3.67
N ALA A 114 5.30 -1.78 -3.32
CA ALA A 114 5.29 -3.17 -3.75
C ALA A 114 4.11 -3.95 -3.12
N ASN A 115 3.53 -4.87 -3.89
CA ASN A 115 2.57 -5.83 -3.35
C ASN A 115 3.30 -7.05 -2.81
N MET A 116 3.36 -7.17 -1.50
CA MET A 116 4.02 -8.24 -0.75
C MET A 116 3.04 -9.12 0.01
N THR A 117 1.77 -9.16 -0.41
CA THR A 117 0.72 -9.95 0.26
C THR A 117 1.16 -11.41 0.44
N ALA A 118 1.09 -11.90 1.68
CA ALA A 118 1.46 -13.26 2.07
C ALA A 118 2.90 -13.67 1.68
N VAL A 119 3.84 -12.72 1.64
CA VAL A 119 5.27 -13.01 1.50
C VAL A 119 5.81 -13.63 2.79
N ASP A 120 6.80 -14.52 2.64
CA ASP A 120 7.54 -15.09 3.77
C ASP A 120 8.94 -14.47 3.88
N LEU A 121 9.11 -13.53 4.80
CA LEU A 121 10.34 -12.78 5.10
C LEU A 121 11.02 -13.26 6.39
N ARG A 122 10.64 -14.44 6.91
CA ARG A 122 11.24 -14.99 8.14
C ARG A 122 12.73 -15.22 7.97
N GLU A 123 13.46 -15.30 9.08
CA GLU A 123 14.85 -15.75 9.00
C GLU A 123 14.96 -17.15 8.36
N GLY A 124 15.83 -17.24 7.37
CA GLY A 124 16.25 -18.47 6.71
C GLY A 124 17.78 -18.57 6.69
N ARG A 125 18.29 -19.79 6.54
CA ARG A 125 19.73 -20.06 6.50
C ARG A 125 20.04 -21.12 5.46
N ILE A 126 21.10 -20.91 4.69
CA ILE A 126 21.75 -21.97 3.93
C ILE A 126 22.75 -22.66 4.87
N MET A 127 22.70 -23.98 4.91
CA MET A 127 23.67 -24.80 5.63
C MET A 127 24.76 -25.25 4.68
N GLU A 128 26.01 -25.14 5.10
CA GLU A 128 27.16 -25.67 4.36
C GLU A 128 28.01 -26.58 5.26
N ARG A 129 28.86 -27.39 4.65
CA ARG A 129 29.80 -28.23 5.39
C ARG A 129 31.15 -27.55 5.39
N ASP A 130 31.72 -27.39 6.58
CA ASP A 130 33.07 -26.88 6.74
C ASP A 130 34.13 -27.86 6.19
N THR A 131 35.41 -27.51 6.29
CA THR A 131 36.52 -28.35 5.83
C THR A 131 36.64 -29.68 6.59
N GLN A 132 36.01 -29.80 7.76
CA GLN A 132 35.94 -31.01 8.60
C GLN A 132 34.64 -31.80 8.39
N GLY A 133 33.72 -31.31 7.54
CA GLY A 133 32.42 -31.94 7.25
C GLY A 133 31.31 -31.60 8.24
N VAL A 134 31.55 -30.71 9.21
CA VAL A 134 30.57 -30.23 10.18
C VAL A 134 29.60 -29.27 9.49
N LEU A 135 28.30 -29.41 9.79
CA LEU A 135 27.30 -28.49 9.26
C LEU A 135 27.38 -27.16 10.01
N GLU A 136 27.62 -26.08 9.28
CA GLU A 136 27.59 -24.72 9.79
C GLU A 136 26.62 -23.86 8.98
N SER A 137 26.13 -22.79 9.62
CA SER A 137 25.35 -21.77 8.89
C SER A 137 26.29 -20.99 8.00
N ARG A 138 25.94 -20.87 6.72
CA ARG A 138 26.62 -19.97 5.79
C ARG A 138 26.72 -18.59 6.39
N LYS A 139 27.93 -18.01 6.37
CA LYS A 139 28.13 -16.63 6.82
C LYS A 139 27.36 -15.68 5.89
N ARG A 140 26.52 -14.83 6.47
CA ARG A 140 25.83 -13.77 5.74
C ARG A 140 26.84 -12.67 5.36
N PRO A 141 26.64 -11.99 4.21
CA PRO A 141 27.36 -10.75 3.93
C PRO A 141 27.23 -9.78 5.10
N GLY A 142 28.30 -9.03 5.42
CA GLY A 142 28.24 -7.97 6.43
C GLY A 142 27.16 -6.94 6.09
N GLY A 143 26.50 -6.37 7.10
CA GLY A 143 25.54 -5.28 6.91
C GLY A 143 26.23 -4.07 6.26
N ILE A 144 25.51 -3.38 5.39
CA ILE A 144 25.93 -2.05 4.92
C ILE A 144 25.49 -1.07 6.01
N GLN A 145 26.44 -0.30 6.54
CA GLN A 145 26.15 0.66 7.60
C GLN A 145 25.49 1.90 6.99
N GLY A 146 24.25 2.20 7.39
CA GLY A 146 23.54 3.42 7.00
C GLY A 146 22.34 3.22 6.06
N ASP A 147 22.24 2.06 5.40
CA ASP A 147 21.09 1.75 4.53
C ASP A 147 19.96 1.12 5.35
N HIS A 148 18.75 1.63 5.16
CA HIS A 148 17.53 1.05 5.70
C HIS A 148 16.68 0.50 4.56
N THR A 149 15.99 -0.60 4.82
CA THR A 149 15.03 -1.17 3.86
C THR A 149 13.77 -0.32 3.87
N VAL A 150 13.27 0.04 2.68
CA VAL A 150 12.10 0.91 2.53
C VAL A 150 10.92 0.07 2.07
N PHE A 151 9.81 0.15 2.81
CA PHE A 151 8.52 -0.48 2.54
C PHE A 151 7.40 0.57 2.50
N SER A 152 7.73 1.85 2.27
CA SER A 152 6.73 2.91 2.36
C SER A 152 5.61 2.72 1.34
N GLY A 153 4.36 2.80 1.80
CA GLY A 153 3.19 2.49 0.97
C GLY A 153 3.06 1.05 0.49
N ALA A 154 3.94 0.12 0.90
CA ALA A 154 3.89 -1.27 0.46
C ALA A 154 2.68 -2.00 1.07
N ARG A 155 2.16 -2.99 0.34
CA ARG A 155 1.09 -3.88 0.83
C ARG A 155 1.70 -5.15 1.39
N LEU A 156 1.69 -5.30 2.71
CA LEU A 156 2.31 -6.37 3.49
C LEU A 156 1.27 -7.21 4.25
N VAL A 157 0.03 -7.26 3.77
CA VAL A 157 -1.06 -8.03 4.37
C VAL A 157 -0.67 -9.49 4.58
N GLU A 158 -0.88 -10.00 5.79
CA GLU A 158 -0.55 -11.37 6.21
C GLU A 158 0.91 -11.80 5.95
N THR A 159 1.83 -10.83 5.82
CA THR A 159 3.26 -11.11 5.62
C THR A 159 3.89 -11.60 6.91
N SER A 160 4.75 -12.62 6.85
CA SER A 160 5.51 -13.07 8.01
C SER A 160 6.94 -12.54 8.00
N MET A 161 7.28 -11.75 9.01
CA MET A 161 8.60 -11.22 9.31
C MET A 161 9.10 -11.72 10.68
N ASP A 162 8.68 -12.91 11.11
CA ASP A 162 9.10 -13.45 12.41
C ASP A 162 10.62 -13.57 12.50
N ASN A 163 11.18 -13.12 13.62
CA ASN A 163 12.61 -13.08 13.91
C ASN A 163 13.42 -12.22 12.92
N ALA A 164 12.77 -11.46 12.03
CA ALA A 164 13.44 -10.65 11.03
C ALA A 164 14.28 -9.54 11.66
N ARG A 165 15.27 -9.08 10.90
CA ARG A 165 16.13 -7.94 11.27
C ARG A 165 15.70 -6.72 10.46
N GLY A 166 14.77 -5.96 11.01
CA GLY A 166 14.20 -4.76 10.40
C GLY A 166 14.54 -3.47 11.16
N ALA A 167 15.70 -3.43 11.83
CA ALA A 167 16.14 -2.22 12.54
C ALA A 167 16.22 -1.03 11.57
N SER A 168 15.64 0.09 11.97
CA SER A 168 15.54 1.32 11.18
C SER A 168 14.80 1.19 9.84
N ALA A 169 14.10 0.09 9.57
CA ALA A 169 13.31 -0.05 8.36
C ALA A 169 12.15 0.97 8.31
N ASP A 170 11.81 1.39 7.10
CA ASP A 170 10.73 2.35 6.86
C ASP A 170 9.46 1.64 6.39
N PHE A 171 8.44 1.55 7.24
CA PHE A 171 7.11 1.04 6.94
C PHE A 171 6.06 2.17 6.88
N SER A 172 6.47 3.43 6.69
CA SER A 172 5.54 4.55 6.66
C SER A 172 4.46 4.35 5.62
N ASP A 173 3.21 4.53 6.04
CA ASP A 173 2.02 4.30 5.23
C ASP A 173 1.92 2.89 4.61
N ALA A 174 2.57 1.85 5.14
CA ALA A 174 2.37 0.48 4.67
C ALA A 174 1.02 -0.11 5.14
N ASP A 175 0.43 -1.01 4.35
CA ASP A 175 -0.69 -1.87 4.78
C ASP A 175 -0.14 -3.17 5.37
N LEU A 176 -0.11 -3.27 6.69
CA LEU A 176 0.43 -4.37 7.49
C LEU A 176 -0.70 -5.19 8.15
N THR A 177 -1.91 -5.15 7.60
CA THR A 177 -3.06 -5.85 8.18
C THR A 177 -2.75 -7.35 8.36
N GLY A 178 -2.86 -7.86 9.59
CA GLY A 178 -2.56 -9.26 9.94
C GLY A 178 -1.08 -9.68 9.79
N ALA A 179 -0.16 -8.73 9.57
CA ALA A 179 1.26 -9.04 9.44
C ALA A 179 1.86 -9.54 10.75
N ARG A 180 2.89 -10.38 10.67
CA ARG A 180 3.53 -11.00 11.83
C ARG A 180 4.99 -10.56 11.96
N PHE A 181 5.35 -10.01 13.11
CA PHE A 181 6.68 -9.55 13.50
C PHE A 181 7.16 -10.21 14.78
N VAL A 182 6.75 -11.46 15.03
CA VAL A 182 7.02 -12.13 16.30
C VAL A 182 8.53 -12.28 16.51
N ASN A 183 9.04 -11.77 17.62
CA ASN A 183 10.47 -11.70 17.96
C ASN A 183 11.33 -10.93 16.94
N ALA A 184 10.76 -10.07 16.10
CA ALA A 184 11.52 -9.27 15.16
C ALA A 184 12.32 -8.16 15.88
N ASN A 185 13.50 -7.84 15.35
CA ASN A 185 14.23 -6.65 15.77
C ASN A 185 13.82 -5.47 14.88
N LEU A 186 13.07 -4.53 15.46
CA LEU A 186 12.53 -3.35 14.77
C LEU A 186 13.05 -2.04 15.38
N VAL A 187 14.16 -2.08 16.12
CA VAL A 187 14.69 -0.89 16.83
C VAL A 187 14.85 0.28 15.86
N GLY A 188 14.25 1.42 16.21
CA GLY A 188 14.30 2.64 15.42
C GLY A 188 13.54 2.60 14.08
N ALA A 189 12.76 1.56 13.80
CA ALA A 189 11.91 1.50 12.61
C ALA A 189 10.79 2.56 12.67
N THR A 190 10.24 2.93 11.51
CA THR A 190 9.07 3.79 11.42
C THR A 190 7.89 3.04 10.81
N PHE A 191 6.71 3.28 11.36
CA PHE A 191 5.40 2.79 10.95
C PHE A 191 4.41 3.97 10.88
N GLU A 192 4.91 5.18 10.67
CA GLU A 192 4.08 6.38 10.66
C GLU A 192 2.98 6.27 9.60
N GLY A 193 1.72 6.43 9.99
CA GLY A 193 0.56 6.31 9.08
C GLY A 193 0.23 4.90 8.60
N ALA A 194 1.02 3.89 8.99
CA ALA A 194 0.83 2.50 8.59
C ALA A 194 -0.45 1.90 9.20
N ASN A 195 -1.05 0.95 8.49
CA ASN A 195 -2.18 0.18 9.01
C ASN A 195 -1.69 -1.16 9.56
N LEU A 196 -1.64 -1.31 10.89
CA LEU A 196 -1.24 -2.55 11.55
C LEU A 196 -2.44 -3.34 12.08
N THR A 197 -3.65 -3.15 11.54
CA THR A 197 -4.84 -3.84 12.07
C THR A 197 -4.60 -5.35 12.18
N ASP A 198 -4.85 -5.92 13.36
CA ASP A 198 -4.64 -7.35 13.69
C ASP A 198 -3.19 -7.87 13.54
N ALA A 199 -2.19 -6.99 13.47
CA ALA A 199 -0.79 -7.40 13.40
C ALA A 199 -0.28 -7.96 14.74
N ASP A 200 0.64 -8.92 14.66
CA ASP A 200 1.28 -9.55 15.83
C ASP A 200 2.74 -9.13 15.95
N LEU A 201 3.05 -8.26 16.90
CA LEU A 201 4.40 -7.80 17.24
C LEU A 201 4.92 -8.41 18.55
N SER A 202 4.41 -9.57 18.96
CA SER A 202 4.78 -10.20 20.23
C SER A 202 6.29 -10.50 20.32
N GLY A 203 6.90 -10.19 21.47
CA GLY A 203 8.33 -10.41 21.73
C GLY A 203 9.29 -9.58 20.87
N SER A 204 8.80 -8.64 20.06
CA SER A 204 9.64 -7.80 19.21
C SER A 204 10.35 -6.69 20.00
N SER A 205 11.50 -6.24 19.49
CA SER A 205 12.18 -5.05 20.01
C SER A 205 11.65 -3.80 19.29
N LEU A 206 10.83 -3.01 19.99
CA LEU A 206 10.17 -1.79 19.51
C LEU A 206 10.79 -0.52 20.13
N GLU A 207 12.07 -0.58 20.52
CA GLU A 207 12.75 0.58 21.10
C GLU A 207 12.91 1.70 20.06
N GLN A 208 12.57 2.93 20.45
CA GLN A 208 12.64 4.13 19.59
C GLN A 208 11.86 4.00 18.27
N VAL A 209 10.85 3.14 18.22
CA VAL A 209 10.01 2.98 17.04
C VAL A 209 9.02 4.14 16.92
N ASN A 210 8.83 4.67 15.72
CA ASN A 210 7.82 5.67 15.40
C ASN A 210 6.54 4.97 14.89
N MET A 211 5.42 5.08 15.60
CA MET A 211 4.10 4.58 15.18
C MET A 211 3.07 5.72 15.10
N ARG A 212 3.51 6.95 14.84
CA ARG A 212 2.62 8.12 14.77
C ARG A 212 1.54 7.93 13.72
N SER A 213 0.31 8.37 14.01
CA SER A 213 -0.80 8.30 13.06
C SER A 213 -1.13 6.89 12.53
N SER A 214 -0.52 5.82 13.05
CA SER A 214 -0.77 4.44 12.62
C SER A 214 -2.18 3.96 13.02
N ILE A 215 -2.63 2.85 12.45
CA ILE A 215 -3.84 2.13 12.86
C ILE A 215 -3.39 0.90 13.65
N LEU A 216 -3.84 0.79 14.90
CA LEU A 216 -3.43 -0.23 15.86
C LEU A 216 -4.60 -1.07 16.40
N ALA A 217 -5.73 -1.07 15.69
CA ALA A 217 -6.87 -1.95 15.97
C ALA A 217 -6.41 -3.42 16.03
N GLY A 218 -6.86 -4.19 17.02
CA GLY A 218 -6.50 -5.60 17.18
C GLY A 218 -5.00 -5.94 17.36
N VAL A 219 -4.09 -4.96 17.43
CA VAL A 219 -2.64 -5.24 17.47
C VAL A 219 -2.23 -5.95 18.75
N ILE A 220 -1.44 -7.03 18.59
CA ILE A 220 -0.85 -7.78 19.70
C ILE A 220 0.59 -7.32 19.89
N MET A 221 0.97 -6.97 21.11
CA MET A 221 2.35 -6.57 21.46
C MET A 221 2.78 -7.19 22.79
N ASP A 222 2.43 -8.45 23.02
CA ASP A 222 2.75 -9.17 24.25
C ASP A 222 4.27 -9.33 24.36
N SER A 223 4.82 -9.04 25.54
CA SER A 223 6.27 -9.14 25.81
C SER A 223 7.18 -8.31 24.88
N ALA A 224 6.66 -7.35 24.11
CA ALA A 224 7.48 -6.48 23.27
C ALA A 224 8.21 -5.39 24.07
N GLU A 225 9.43 -5.05 23.67
CA GLU A 225 10.27 -4.01 24.30
C GLU A 225 9.92 -2.62 23.74
N LYS A 226 9.21 -1.77 24.49
CA LYS A 226 8.58 -0.54 23.96
C LYS A 226 9.28 0.76 24.37
N LYS A 227 10.58 0.71 24.69
CA LYS A 227 11.29 1.87 25.25
C LYS A 227 11.38 3.01 24.24
N GLY A 228 10.66 4.10 24.51
CA GLY A 228 10.62 5.27 23.62
C GLY A 228 9.82 5.06 22.35
N LEU A 229 8.90 4.08 22.34
CA LEU A 229 7.89 3.92 21.30
C LEU A 229 7.00 5.18 21.23
N ASP A 230 6.88 5.79 20.05
CA ASP A 230 6.05 6.98 19.83
C ASP A 230 4.70 6.57 19.20
N LEU A 231 3.61 6.77 19.94
CA LEU A 231 2.23 6.46 19.52
C LEU A 231 1.40 7.72 19.27
N THR A 232 2.03 8.88 19.05
CA THR A 232 1.30 10.15 18.91
C THR A 232 0.30 10.07 17.75
N ALA A 233 -0.97 10.35 18.03
CA ALA A 233 -2.07 10.28 17.06
C ALA A 233 -2.34 8.89 16.44
N ALA A 234 -1.75 7.82 16.96
CA ALA A 234 -2.11 6.46 16.57
C ALA A 234 -3.58 6.18 16.93
N VAL A 235 -4.28 5.47 16.06
CA VAL A 235 -5.70 5.13 16.19
C VAL A 235 -5.81 3.71 16.75
N THR A 236 -6.30 3.57 17.97
CA THR A 236 -6.60 2.29 18.60
C THR A 236 -8.10 2.00 18.51
N GLU A 237 -8.56 0.81 18.94
CA GLU A 237 -10.01 0.49 18.98
C GLU A 237 -10.87 1.56 19.67
N LYS A 238 -10.31 2.29 20.63
CA LYS A 238 -11.03 3.34 21.37
C LYS A 238 -11.26 4.61 20.57
N ASP A 239 -10.46 4.81 19.52
CA ASP A 239 -10.45 6.02 18.70
C ASP A 239 -11.28 5.85 17.41
N MET A 240 -11.87 4.66 17.21
CA MET A 240 -12.51 4.26 15.96
C MET A 240 -13.91 4.85 15.74
N GLY A 241 -14.47 5.53 16.75
CA GLY A 241 -15.78 6.15 16.68
C GLY A 241 -16.84 5.44 17.53
N GLN A 242 -18.08 5.90 17.41
CA GLN A 242 -19.21 5.33 18.12
C GLN A 242 -19.66 4.04 17.45
N SER A 243 -19.97 3.02 18.25
CA SER A 243 -20.61 1.80 17.74
C SER A 243 -21.97 2.12 17.14
N LEU A 244 -22.29 1.46 16.02
CA LEU A 244 -23.59 1.53 15.35
C LEU A 244 -24.75 1.03 16.23
N GLU A 245 -24.47 0.25 17.28
CA GLU A 245 -25.47 -0.15 18.27
C GLU A 245 -26.08 1.05 19.03
N ASN A 246 -25.40 2.20 19.03
CA ASN A 246 -25.89 3.42 19.67
C ASN A 246 -26.88 4.22 18.81
N LEU A 247 -27.15 3.78 17.58
CA LEU A 247 -28.13 4.41 16.69
C LEU A 247 -29.56 4.24 17.22
N ASP A 248 -30.45 5.17 16.86
CA ASP A 248 -31.87 5.13 17.25
C ASP A 248 -32.66 4.02 16.54
N LYS A 249 -32.15 3.56 15.40
CA LYS A 249 -32.64 2.43 14.62
C LYS A 249 -31.46 1.64 14.11
N ASN A 250 -31.70 0.39 13.71
CA ASN A 250 -30.65 -0.35 13.02
C ASN A 250 -30.27 0.37 11.72
N LEU A 251 -29.01 0.20 11.30
CA LEU A 251 -28.46 0.90 10.15
C LEU A 251 -29.24 0.62 8.86
N GLN A 252 -29.73 -0.60 8.67
CA GLN A 252 -30.50 -0.96 7.47
C GLN A 252 -31.78 -0.13 7.34
N GLU A 253 -32.56 0.01 8.41
CA GLU A 253 -33.75 0.87 8.42
C GLU A 253 -33.42 2.33 8.13
N LEU A 254 -32.34 2.85 8.71
CA LEU A 254 -31.89 4.23 8.45
C LEU A 254 -31.47 4.44 7.00
N LEU A 255 -30.82 3.44 6.40
CA LEU A 255 -30.42 3.48 5.00
C LEU A 255 -31.63 3.37 4.05
N GLU A 256 -32.68 2.63 4.42
CA GLU A 256 -33.95 2.60 3.68
C GLU A 256 -34.66 3.97 3.75
N GLU A 257 -34.71 4.59 4.92
CA GLU A 257 -35.23 5.95 5.09
C GLU A 257 -34.43 6.98 4.30
N HIS A 258 -33.11 6.82 4.22
CA HIS A 258 -32.23 7.67 3.42
C HIS A 258 -32.48 7.51 1.93
N THR A 259 -32.62 6.27 1.46
CA THR A 259 -32.90 5.98 0.06
C THR A 259 -34.25 6.57 -0.36
N LEU A 260 -35.27 6.47 0.52
CA LEU A 260 -36.56 7.12 0.29
C LEU A 260 -36.44 8.65 0.26
N TRP A 261 -35.60 9.21 1.13
CA TRP A 261 -35.31 10.64 1.15
C TRP A 261 -34.66 11.12 -0.14
N ILE A 262 -33.70 10.38 -0.70
CA ILE A 262 -33.11 10.66 -2.01
C ILE A 262 -34.19 10.59 -3.11
N ALA A 263 -34.93 9.48 -3.17
CA ALA A 263 -35.90 9.22 -4.23
C ALA A 263 -37.04 10.25 -4.28
N THR A 264 -37.36 10.87 -3.14
CA THR A 264 -38.44 11.86 -3.01
C THR A 264 -37.94 13.29 -2.95
N THR A 265 -36.64 13.54 -3.21
CA THR A 265 -36.03 14.88 -3.10
C THR A 265 -36.29 15.52 -1.73
N GLY A 266 -36.22 14.70 -0.68
CA GLY A 266 -36.39 15.09 0.71
C GLY A 266 -37.84 15.22 1.20
N ALA A 267 -38.84 14.85 0.41
CA ALA A 267 -40.25 14.92 0.84
C ALA A 267 -40.65 13.83 1.84
N GLN A 268 -40.00 12.66 1.80
CA GLN A 268 -40.24 11.53 2.70
C GLN A 268 -38.92 10.94 3.20
N GLY A 269 -38.96 10.08 4.22
CA GLY A 269 -37.75 9.50 4.80
C GLY A 269 -36.93 10.49 5.62
N ARG A 270 -35.63 10.21 5.77
CA ARG A 270 -34.71 10.99 6.60
C ARG A 270 -33.32 11.05 5.94
N GLN A 271 -32.71 12.23 5.90
CA GLN A 271 -31.30 12.35 5.54
C GLN A 271 -30.45 11.66 6.60
N LEU A 272 -29.57 10.76 6.19
CA LEU A 272 -28.74 9.99 7.10
C LEU A 272 -27.57 10.84 7.59
N ASP A 273 -27.37 10.81 8.90
CA ASP A 273 -26.21 11.38 9.59
C ASP A 273 -25.52 10.30 10.41
N LEU A 274 -24.30 9.96 10.02
CA LEU A 274 -23.43 8.97 10.67
C LEU A 274 -22.14 9.63 11.17
N SER A 275 -22.18 10.93 11.48
CA SER A 275 -21.00 11.65 11.97
C SER A 275 -20.46 11.03 13.25
N GLY A 276 -19.16 10.71 13.26
CA GLY A 276 -18.46 10.12 14.41
C GLY A 276 -18.69 8.63 14.64
N TYR A 277 -19.40 7.92 13.75
CA TYR A 277 -19.61 6.47 13.89
C TYR A 277 -18.49 5.63 13.27
N ASP A 278 -18.24 4.46 13.86
CA ASP A 278 -17.39 3.41 13.30
C ASP A 278 -18.19 2.58 12.28
N MET A 279 -17.77 2.62 11.02
CA MET A 279 -18.42 1.94 9.90
C MET A 279 -17.68 0.67 9.48
N ARG A 280 -16.61 0.25 10.18
CA ARG A 280 -15.78 -0.90 9.78
C ARG A 280 -16.53 -2.23 9.77
N ASP A 281 -17.55 -2.38 10.62
CA ASP A 281 -18.33 -3.62 10.73
C ASP A 281 -19.52 -3.69 9.75
N VAL A 282 -19.67 -2.71 8.86
CA VAL A 282 -20.73 -2.73 7.84
C VAL A 282 -20.36 -3.69 6.72
N LEU A 283 -21.28 -4.61 6.39
CA LEU A 283 -21.00 -5.77 5.53
C LEU A 283 -20.72 -5.41 4.05
N GLU A 284 -21.29 -4.33 3.50
CA GLU A 284 -20.91 -3.80 2.18
C GLU A 284 -21.59 -2.44 1.93
N LEU A 285 -20.84 -1.41 1.50
CA LEU A 285 -21.38 -0.12 1.05
C LEU A 285 -21.19 0.09 -0.46
N ALA A 286 -20.71 -0.92 -1.17
CA ALA A 286 -20.53 -0.88 -2.62
C ALA A 286 -21.88 -0.65 -3.31
N ARG A 287 -21.89 0.23 -4.33
CA ARG A 287 -23.08 0.62 -5.11
C ARG A 287 -24.21 1.24 -4.28
N TYR A 288 -23.96 1.59 -3.02
CA TYR A 288 -25.01 2.11 -2.15
C TYR A 288 -25.32 3.58 -2.46
N PRO A 289 -26.60 4.00 -2.50
CA PRO A 289 -26.99 5.40 -2.64
C PRO A 289 -26.77 6.16 -1.31
N LEU A 290 -25.60 6.79 -1.19
CA LEU A 290 -25.19 7.61 -0.05
C LEU A 290 -25.18 9.11 -0.42
N THR A 291 -25.96 9.49 -1.44
CA THR A 291 -26.05 10.85 -1.93
C THR A 291 -26.45 11.80 -0.80
N ALA A 292 -25.66 12.86 -0.64
CA ALA A 292 -25.85 13.89 0.38
C ALA A 292 -25.83 13.39 1.84
N ILE A 293 -25.33 12.19 2.13
CA ILE A 293 -25.12 11.74 3.51
C ILE A 293 -24.25 12.74 4.30
N GLN A 294 -24.53 12.90 5.59
CA GLN A 294 -23.64 13.58 6.53
C GLN A 294 -22.87 12.53 7.32
N CYS A 295 -21.54 12.62 7.32
CA CYS A 295 -20.70 11.72 8.09
C CYS A 295 -19.35 12.39 8.36
N ILE A 296 -19.36 13.39 9.23
CA ILE A 296 -18.15 14.13 9.63
C ILE A 296 -17.42 13.32 10.70
N GLY A 297 -16.12 13.08 10.49
CA GLY A 297 -15.30 12.30 11.43
C GLY A 297 -15.73 10.84 11.58
N GLY A 298 -16.40 10.28 10.57
CA GLY A 298 -16.72 8.85 10.52
C GLY A 298 -15.49 8.00 10.17
N ASN A 299 -15.52 6.73 10.56
CA ASN A 299 -14.43 5.81 10.31
C ASN A 299 -14.85 4.71 9.33
N PHE A 300 -14.21 4.68 8.16
CA PHE A 300 -14.47 3.74 7.08
C PHE A 300 -13.26 2.86 6.78
N VAL A 301 -12.21 2.83 7.62
CA VAL A 301 -10.98 2.10 7.32
C VAL A 301 -11.26 0.69 6.77
N ASN A 302 -10.59 0.32 5.67
CA ASN A 302 -10.77 -0.96 4.95
C ASN A 302 -12.15 -1.22 4.31
N GLN A 303 -13.07 -0.26 4.31
CA GLN A 303 -14.41 -0.46 3.73
C GLN A 303 -14.39 -0.55 2.20
N ASN A 304 -15.38 -1.27 1.67
CA ASN A 304 -15.66 -1.33 0.26
C ASN A 304 -16.83 -0.41 -0.10
N LEU A 305 -16.52 0.68 -0.80
CA LEU A 305 -17.45 1.65 -1.38
C LEU A 305 -17.31 1.71 -2.91
N CYS A 306 -16.87 0.62 -3.57
CA CYS A 306 -16.82 0.56 -5.03
C CYS A 306 -18.17 0.93 -5.63
N GLU A 307 -18.15 1.82 -6.63
CA GLU A 307 -19.33 2.32 -7.33
C GLU A 307 -20.39 2.97 -6.42
N ALA A 308 -20.06 3.31 -5.16
CA ALA A 308 -20.99 3.99 -4.27
C ALA A 308 -21.35 5.38 -4.80
N GLU A 309 -22.61 5.78 -4.60
CA GLU A 309 -23.10 7.10 -5.02
C GLU A 309 -22.97 8.07 -3.84
N LEU A 310 -21.94 8.92 -3.86
CA LEU A 310 -21.55 9.80 -2.76
C LEU A 310 -21.71 11.28 -3.13
N GLN A 311 -22.55 11.59 -4.13
CA GLN A 311 -22.64 12.94 -4.66
C GLN A 311 -23.16 13.90 -3.59
N SER A 312 -22.54 15.07 -3.46
CA SER A 312 -22.85 16.06 -2.42
C SER A 312 -22.78 15.54 -0.96
N ALA A 313 -22.12 14.41 -0.69
CA ALA A 313 -21.90 13.92 0.66
C ALA A 313 -20.92 14.81 1.46
N THR A 314 -21.01 14.79 2.79
CA THR A 314 -20.06 15.46 3.68
C THR A 314 -19.30 14.44 4.53
N PHE A 315 -18.00 14.32 4.27
CA PHE A 315 -17.07 13.39 4.90
C PHE A 315 -15.84 14.09 5.50
N ASP A 316 -16.00 15.36 5.89
CA ASP A 316 -14.91 16.14 6.48
C ASP A 316 -14.32 15.42 7.69
N ARG A 317 -12.99 15.38 7.77
CA ARG A 317 -12.20 14.75 8.86
C ARG A 317 -12.44 13.25 9.06
N SER A 318 -13.15 12.59 8.15
CA SER A 318 -13.39 11.15 8.21
C SER A 318 -12.16 10.35 7.77
N ASP A 319 -12.12 9.08 8.17
CA ASP A 319 -11.01 8.17 7.90
C ASP A 319 -11.40 7.13 6.85
N PHE A 320 -10.76 7.19 5.69
CA PHE A 320 -10.92 6.33 4.52
C PHE A 320 -9.63 5.60 4.15
N ARG A 321 -8.68 5.49 5.09
CA ARG A 321 -7.44 4.76 4.81
C ARG A 321 -7.76 3.33 4.38
N ASP A 322 -7.07 2.87 3.34
CA ASP A 322 -7.23 1.53 2.78
C ASP A 322 -8.64 1.21 2.22
N CYS A 323 -9.50 2.22 2.02
CA CYS A 323 -10.81 2.01 1.40
C CYS A 323 -10.70 1.71 -0.10
N LYS A 324 -11.65 0.91 -0.59
CA LYS A 324 -11.90 0.75 -2.03
C LYS A 324 -13.05 1.66 -2.43
N MET A 325 -12.80 2.58 -3.35
CA MET A 325 -13.76 3.54 -3.89
C MET A 325 -13.67 3.57 -5.43
N ILE A 326 -13.36 2.42 -6.02
CA ILE A 326 -13.19 2.25 -7.47
C ILE A 326 -14.51 2.62 -8.15
N GLU A 327 -14.44 3.48 -9.16
CA GLU A 327 -15.60 3.98 -9.92
C GLU A 327 -16.72 4.62 -9.05
N ALA A 328 -16.44 4.97 -7.79
CA ALA A 328 -17.39 5.68 -6.95
C ALA A 328 -17.69 7.09 -7.49
N ASP A 329 -18.89 7.59 -7.20
CA ASP A 329 -19.34 8.90 -7.65
C ASP A 329 -19.30 9.92 -6.50
N LEU A 330 -18.19 10.66 -6.39
CA LEU A 330 -17.93 11.63 -5.34
C LEU A 330 -18.30 13.07 -5.75
N ARG A 331 -18.97 13.27 -6.89
CA ARG A 331 -19.17 14.61 -7.46
C ARG A 331 -19.79 15.59 -6.44
N GLY A 332 -19.16 16.75 -6.26
CA GLY A 332 -19.66 17.82 -5.39
C GLY A 332 -19.65 17.52 -3.88
N SER A 333 -19.06 16.41 -3.44
CA SER A 333 -18.94 16.09 -2.02
C SER A 333 -17.83 16.90 -1.33
N SER A 334 -17.67 16.71 -0.02
CA SER A 334 -16.65 17.35 0.80
C SER A 334 -15.89 16.30 1.60
N PHE A 335 -14.56 16.32 1.53
CA PHE A 335 -13.61 15.44 2.21
C PHE A 335 -12.49 16.27 2.84
N LYS A 336 -12.79 17.48 3.33
CA LYS A 336 -11.76 18.36 3.89
C LYS A 336 -11.09 17.71 5.09
N TYR A 337 -9.77 17.69 5.09
CA TYR A 337 -8.96 17.07 6.13
C TYR A 337 -9.25 15.58 6.36
N ALA A 338 -9.86 14.89 5.39
CA ALA A 338 -10.07 13.46 5.48
C ALA A 338 -8.73 12.73 5.41
N LYS A 339 -8.62 11.61 6.13
CA LYS A 339 -7.49 10.70 6.04
C LYS A 339 -7.80 9.68 4.96
N MET A 340 -7.08 9.69 3.86
CA MET A 340 -7.37 8.88 2.66
C MET A 340 -6.09 8.23 2.12
N ALA A 341 -5.08 8.04 2.97
CA ALA A 341 -3.84 7.36 2.56
C ALA A 341 -4.17 5.95 2.04
N ARG A 342 -3.58 5.58 0.90
CA ARG A 342 -3.81 4.30 0.20
C ARG A 342 -5.25 4.03 -0.24
N VAL A 343 -6.12 5.04 -0.31
CA VAL A 343 -7.46 4.84 -0.89
C VAL A 343 -7.35 4.47 -2.37
N ASP A 344 -8.18 3.54 -2.84
CA ASP A 344 -8.32 3.25 -4.27
C ASP A 344 -9.51 3.99 -4.87
N LEU A 345 -9.24 5.10 -5.55
CA LEU A 345 -10.17 5.95 -6.29
C LEU A 345 -10.03 5.74 -7.81
N SER A 346 -9.53 4.58 -8.26
CA SER A 346 -9.37 4.30 -9.68
C SER A 346 -10.68 4.50 -10.44
N GLY A 347 -10.66 5.30 -11.51
CA GLY A 347 -11.83 5.59 -12.33
C GLY A 347 -12.97 6.35 -11.62
N ALA A 348 -12.78 6.80 -10.38
CA ALA A 348 -13.81 7.51 -9.63
C ALA A 348 -14.16 8.85 -10.29
N ARG A 349 -15.40 9.30 -10.06
CA ARG A 349 -15.93 10.57 -10.59
C ARG A 349 -15.86 11.63 -9.51
N LEU A 350 -14.91 12.56 -9.67
CA LEU A 350 -14.65 13.63 -8.69
C LEU A 350 -15.01 15.02 -9.24
N CYS A 351 -15.35 15.13 -10.52
CA CYS A 351 -15.72 16.37 -11.21
C CYS A 351 -16.93 17.09 -10.57
N PRO A 352 -17.24 18.34 -10.99
CA PRO A 352 -18.32 19.07 -10.35
C PRO A 352 -19.66 18.36 -10.53
N LEU A 353 -20.44 18.35 -9.46
CA LEU A 353 -21.84 18.01 -9.54
C LEU A 353 -22.58 19.19 -10.17
N GLU A 354 -23.25 18.94 -11.28
CA GLU A 354 -24.03 19.96 -11.99
C GLU A 354 -25.50 19.81 -11.66
N PHE A 355 -26.15 20.91 -11.30
CA PHE A 355 -27.59 20.95 -11.14
C PHE A 355 -28.16 22.28 -11.61
N THR A 356 -29.42 22.24 -12.01
CA THR A 356 -30.12 23.38 -12.57
C THR A 356 -31.15 23.89 -11.57
N ARG A 357 -31.09 25.18 -11.24
CA ARG A 357 -32.12 25.85 -10.42
C ARG A 357 -32.74 26.99 -11.23
N GLY A 358 -33.91 26.72 -11.82
CA GLY A 358 -34.51 27.61 -12.80
C GLY A 358 -33.68 27.65 -14.08
N GLU A 359 -33.21 28.82 -14.49
CA GLU A 359 -32.34 29.00 -15.66
C GLU A 359 -30.83 28.99 -15.31
N ARG A 360 -30.49 28.93 -14.02
CA ARG A 360 -29.09 28.95 -13.56
C ARG A 360 -28.52 27.54 -13.46
N ARG A 361 -27.41 27.30 -14.15
CA ARG A 361 -26.54 26.13 -13.94
C ARG A 361 -25.63 26.41 -12.74
N LEU A 362 -25.74 25.57 -11.73
CA LEU A 362 -24.88 25.58 -10.55
C LEU A 362 -23.91 24.41 -10.66
N LEU A 363 -22.67 24.66 -10.26
CA LEU A 363 -21.60 23.66 -10.21
C LEU A 363 -21.13 23.58 -8.76
N GLN A 364 -21.27 22.42 -8.15
CA GLN A 364 -20.70 22.13 -6.84
C GLN A 364 -19.45 21.29 -7.06
N ARG A 365 -18.30 21.86 -6.73
CA ARG A 365 -17.01 21.19 -6.84
C ARG A 365 -16.81 20.24 -5.68
N LEU A 366 -16.08 19.15 -5.92
CA LEU A 366 -15.53 18.34 -4.83
C LEU A 366 -14.48 19.17 -4.07
N ASP A 367 -14.52 19.13 -2.75
CA ASP A 367 -13.54 19.78 -1.89
C ASP A 367 -12.79 18.75 -1.03
N MET A 368 -11.49 18.58 -1.29
CA MET A 368 -10.56 17.73 -0.55
C MET A 368 -9.45 18.56 0.09
N SER A 369 -9.71 19.83 0.43
CA SER A 369 -8.69 20.71 1.00
C SER A 369 -8.09 20.11 2.27
N GLY A 370 -6.75 20.03 2.32
CA GLY A 370 -6.01 19.46 3.44
C GLY A 370 -6.18 17.95 3.64
N ALA A 371 -6.80 17.22 2.69
CA ALA A 371 -6.91 15.77 2.78
C ALA A 371 -5.52 15.10 2.65
N ASN A 372 -5.33 13.98 3.34
CA ASN A 372 -4.15 13.14 3.18
C ASN A 372 -4.46 12.02 2.19
N LEU A 373 -3.88 12.09 1.00
CA LEU A 373 -4.01 11.16 -0.12
C LEU A 373 -2.65 10.48 -0.44
N ARG A 374 -1.75 10.37 0.55
CA ARG A 374 -0.45 9.70 0.36
C ARG A 374 -0.67 8.28 -0.16
N PHE A 375 0.07 7.89 -1.20
CA PHE A 375 -0.05 6.58 -1.86
C PHE A 375 -1.46 6.24 -2.38
N ALA A 376 -2.38 7.22 -2.52
CA ALA A 376 -3.70 6.99 -3.08
C ALA A 376 -3.61 6.60 -4.56
N ASN A 377 -4.47 5.68 -4.99
CA ASN A 377 -4.60 5.32 -6.40
C ASN A 377 -5.75 6.11 -7.04
N LEU A 378 -5.42 7.06 -7.91
CA LEU A 378 -6.33 7.96 -8.63
C LEU A 378 -6.23 7.73 -10.14
N LYS A 379 -5.75 6.56 -10.57
CA LYS A 379 -5.57 6.22 -11.98
C LYS A 379 -6.91 6.34 -12.72
N HIS A 380 -6.91 6.99 -13.88
CA HIS A 380 -8.12 7.24 -14.69
C HIS A 380 -9.24 8.05 -14.00
N ALA A 381 -9.03 8.59 -12.80
CA ALA A 381 -10.03 9.35 -12.10
C ALA A 381 -10.32 10.69 -12.78
N ASP A 382 -11.56 11.17 -12.66
CA ASP A 382 -11.99 12.46 -13.21
C ASP A 382 -11.99 13.53 -12.12
N LEU A 383 -10.88 14.26 -11.96
CA LEU A 383 -10.66 15.31 -10.97
C LEU A 383 -10.85 16.73 -11.54
N ARG A 384 -11.58 16.89 -12.64
CA ARG A 384 -11.79 18.21 -13.25
C ARG A 384 -12.38 19.18 -12.24
N ASP A 385 -11.87 20.40 -12.19
CA ASP A 385 -12.36 21.48 -11.32
C ASP A 385 -12.40 21.14 -9.80
N CYS A 386 -11.73 20.08 -9.34
CA CYS A 386 -11.64 19.73 -7.91
C CYS A 386 -10.83 20.75 -7.11
N ILE A 387 -11.10 20.85 -5.81
CA ILE A 387 -10.32 21.65 -4.85
C ILE A 387 -9.46 20.69 -4.02
N LEU A 388 -8.14 20.77 -4.17
CA LEU A 388 -7.13 19.95 -3.50
C LEU A 388 -6.11 20.83 -2.74
N MET A 389 -6.53 22.03 -2.33
CA MET A 389 -5.66 23.00 -1.69
C MET A 389 -5.06 22.44 -0.39
N GLY A 390 -3.74 22.43 -0.29
CA GLY A 390 -3.03 21.89 0.88
C GLY A 390 -3.13 20.38 1.08
N ALA A 391 -3.67 19.63 0.11
CA ALA A 391 -3.74 18.17 0.20
C ALA A 391 -2.35 17.54 0.05
N ASP A 392 -2.11 16.41 0.73
CA ASP A 392 -0.88 15.64 0.57
C ASP A 392 -1.12 14.46 -0.37
N LEU A 393 -0.59 14.52 -1.59
CA LEU A 393 -0.64 13.47 -2.61
C LEU A 393 0.73 12.82 -2.82
N SER A 394 1.62 12.83 -1.82
CA SER A 394 2.94 12.21 -1.93
C SER A 394 2.82 10.75 -2.36
N ASN A 395 3.55 10.36 -3.40
CA ASN A 395 3.51 9.03 -4.02
C ASN A 395 2.13 8.57 -4.54
N ALA A 396 1.17 9.47 -4.73
CA ALA A 396 -0.12 9.11 -5.31
C ALA A 396 -0.01 8.74 -6.79
N ASN A 397 -0.81 7.78 -7.25
CA ASN A 397 -0.88 7.38 -8.65
C ASN A 397 -1.97 8.17 -9.38
N LEU A 398 -1.57 9.17 -10.16
CA LEU A 398 -2.45 10.04 -10.97
C LEU A 398 -2.38 9.72 -12.46
N ARG A 399 -1.84 8.54 -12.84
CA ARG A 399 -1.64 8.19 -14.25
C ARG A 399 -2.98 8.20 -14.99
N HIS A 400 -2.99 8.86 -16.14
CA HIS A 400 -4.17 9.03 -16.98
C HIS A 400 -5.39 9.70 -16.31
N ALA A 401 -5.21 10.36 -15.16
CA ALA A 401 -6.26 11.14 -14.51
C ALA A 401 -6.57 12.42 -15.32
N ASP A 402 -7.80 12.92 -15.19
CA ASP A 402 -8.21 14.21 -15.75
C ASP A 402 -8.17 15.28 -14.65
N LEU A 403 -7.09 16.07 -14.61
CA LEU A 403 -6.83 17.09 -13.59
C LEU A 403 -7.16 18.51 -14.07
N ARG A 404 -7.83 18.65 -15.21
CA ARG A 404 -8.04 19.96 -15.86
C ARG A 404 -8.80 20.91 -14.93
N ARG A 405 -8.30 22.13 -14.79
CA ARG A 405 -8.85 23.17 -13.88
C ARG A 405 -8.91 22.81 -12.40
N ALA A 406 -8.26 21.73 -11.96
CA ALA A 406 -8.15 21.41 -10.55
C ALA A 406 -7.23 22.41 -9.83
N ASP A 407 -7.50 22.66 -8.55
CA ASP A 407 -6.73 23.57 -7.69
C ASP A 407 -5.88 22.80 -6.68
N PHE A 408 -4.57 22.72 -6.93
CA PHE A 408 -3.54 22.11 -6.09
C PHE A 408 -2.73 23.17 -5.31
N THR A 409 -3.27 24.37 -5.06
CA THR A 409 -2.55 25.42 -4.34
C THR A 409 -2.06 24.91 -2.98
N GLY A 410 -0.74 24.86 -2.77
CA GLY A 410 -0.12 24.38 -1.53
C GLY A 410 -0.18 22.86 -1.33
N ALA A 411 -0.63 22.08 -2.32
CA ALA A 411 -0.61 20.63 -2.24
C ALA A 411 0.83 20.08 -2.33
N VAL A 412 1.06 18.92 -1.71
CA VAL A 412 2.33 18.20 -1.77
C VAL A 412 2.20 17.06 -2.78
N LEU A 413 3.12 16.98 -3.74
CA LEU A 413 3.07 16.00 -4.85
C LEU A 413 4.36 15.21 -5.01
N GLN A 414 5.22 15.19 -3.98
CA GLN A 414 6.51 14.52 -4.02
C GLN A 414 6.33 13.04 -4.42
N GLY A 415 6.95 12.63 -5.54
CA GLY A 415 6.88 11.25 -6.03
C GLY A 415 5.54 10.85 -6.65
N ALA A 416 4.58 11.78 -6.83
CA ALA A 416 3.31 11.48 -7.48
C ALA A 416 3.53 11.09 -8.96
N GLN A 417 2.85 10.04 -9.40
CA GLN A 417 2.95 9.50 -10.76
C GLN A 417 1.91 10.17 -11.66
N ILE A 418 2.32 11.09 -12.54
CA ILE A 418 1.41 11.89 -13.38
C ILE A 418 1.42 11.52 -14.87
N GLU A 419 1.98 10.37 -15.25
CA GLU A 419 2.14 10.02 -16.66
C GLU A 419 0.79 9.88 -17.37
N GLY A 420 0.63 10.63 -18.47
CA GLY A 420 -0.60 10.67 -19.25
C GLY A 420 -1.76 11.43 -18.59
N ALA A 421 -1.54 12.07 -17.43
CA ALA A 421 -2.53 12.94 -16.81
C ALA A 421 -2.79 14.19 -17.67
N LYS A 422 -4.03 14.68 -17.67
CA LYS A 422 -4.42 15.92 -18.37
C LYS A 422 -4.38 17.09 -17.41
N LEU A 423 -3.51 18.07 -17.66
CA LEU A 423 -3.20 19.18 -16.75
C LEU A 423 -3.65 20.57 -17.28
N ASP A 424 -4.49 20.62 -18.32
CA ASP A 424 -4.93 21.89 -18.90
C ASP A 424 -5.59 22.79 -17.84
N ASP A 425 -5.08 24.02 -17.71
CA ASP A 425 -5.55 25.01 -16.73
C ASP A 425 -5.50 24.56 -15.25
N THR A 426 -4.73 23.52 -14.91
CA THR A 426 -4.52 23.10 -13.52
C THR A 426 -3.70 24.16 -12.77
N VAL A 427 -4.16 24.53 -11.57
CA VAL A 427 -3.42 25.43 -10.67
C VAL A 427 -2.53 24.57 -9.80
N ILE A 428 -1.23 24.53 -10.09
CA ILE A 428 -0.26 23.66 -9.40
C ILE A 428 1.07 24.41 -9.25
N ASP A 429 1.70 24.28 -8.09
CA ASP A 429 3.10 24.68 -7.92
C ASP A 429 4.00 23.51 -8.35
N LEU A 430 4.64 23.63 -9.50
CA LEU A 430 5.48 22.56 -10.06
C LEU A 430 6.82 22.40 -9.32
N THR A 431 7.14 23.26 -8.34
CA THR A 431 8.40 23.14 -7.57
C THR A 431 8.42 21.96 -6.61
N SER A 432 7.28 21.27 -6.41
CA SER A 432 7.09 20.19 -5.44
C SER A 432 6.96 18.78 -6.04
N LEU A 433 7.09 18.63 -7.37
CA LEU A 433 7.02 17.35 -8.10
C LEU A 433 8.31 16.52 -8.02
#